data_AF-A0A947HG44-F1
#
_entry.id   AF-A0A947HG44-F1
#
_cell.length_a   1.000
_cell.length_b   1.000
_cell.length_c   1.000
_cell.angle_alpha   90.00
_cell.angle_beta   90.00
_cell.angle_gamma   90.00
#
_symmetry.space_group_name_H-M   'P 1'
#
loop_
_entity.id
_entity.type
_entity.pdbx_description
1 polymer ?
#
loop_
_entity_poly.entity_id
_entity_poly.type
_entity_poly.pdbx_seq_one_letter_code
_entity_poly.pdbx_strand_id
1 'polypeptide(L)'
;MRTLSMCHGCGRQFDVTGRPAGDRFRCFCGDVVVATAPEPRDAEVLRCPSCGAGAIAGKPDCAFCGTAFSLFERDRTTVCPACLTRCSAHGRFCHHCARPLIGEADVGSATALPCPECPERQLTTRRVQDMTLLECGGCAGLWVEHDAIALVTERARAVARPFDQVAFEHAMKPFREGRRLREVVYRRCPTCLTHMARRNWGKASGVVIDQCPRHGTWFDHGELEQILTWIRAGGEAYSQKVARAEQSANDRIKTVSTVGAVPSYEPVPDVSIAAEGLLHLIATGFRLLK
;
A
#
# COMPACT_ATOMS: atom_id res chain seq x y z
N MET A 1 22.15 5.79 7.56
CA MET A 1 21.00 5.49 8.44
C MET A 1 20.43 6.82 8.91
N ARG A 2 19.11 7.01 8.83
CA ARG A 2 18.46 8.23 9.32
C ARG A 2 18.30 8.12 10.85
N THR A 3 18.75 9.13 11.59
CA THR A 3 18.63 9.16 13.06
C THR A 3 17.56 10.16 13.46
N LEU A 4 16.60 9.73 14.28
CA LEU A 4 15.47 10.56 14.71
C LEU A 4 15.51 10.79 16.23
N SER A 5 15.13 12.00 16.65
CA SER A 5 14.87 12.31 18.06
C SER A 5 13.50 12.95 18.21
N MET A 6 12.77 12.57 19.26
CA MET A 6 11.41 13.04 19.53
C MET A 6 11.43 14.09 20.64
N CYS A 7 10.69 15.18 20.46
CA CYS A 7 10.38 16.11 21.54
C CYS A 7 9.43 15.46 22.56
N HIS A 8 9.79 15.48 23.83
CA HIS A 8 8.97 14.87 24.88
C HIS A 8 7.70 15.67 25.23
N GLY A 9 7.68 16.99 25.06
CA GLY A 9 6.48 17.79 25.32
C GLY A 9 5.40 17.70 24.24
N CYS A 10 5.77 17.75 22.95
CA CYS A 10 4.78 17.76 21.85
C CYS A 10 4.83 16.52 20.94
N GLY A 11 5.79 15.62 21.11
CA GLY A 11 5.93 14.41 20.29
C GLY A 11 6.46 14.64 18.87
N ARG A 12 6.82 15.87 18.48
CA ARG A 12 7.39 16.18 17.16
C ARG A 12 8.75 15.52 17.00
N GLN A 13 8.99 14.90 15.85
CA GLN A 13 10.27 14.27 15.51
C GLN A 13 11.15 15.19 14.70
N PHE A 14 12.45 15.04 14.90
CA PHE A 14 13.49 15.77 14.20
C PHE A 14 14.47 14.79 13.61
N ASP A 15 14.87 15.08 12.38
CA ASP A 15 16.02 14.43 11.77
C ASP A 15 17.29 15.00 12.41
N VAL A 16 17.99 14.15 13.15
CA VAL A 16 19.25 14.49 13.81
C VAL A 16 20.42 13.77 13.16
N THR A 17 20.25 13.28 11.93
CA THR A 17 21.33 12.67 11.15
C THR A 17 22.50 13.65 11.04
N GLY A 18 23.68 13.24 11.50
CA GLY A 18 24.89 14.07 11.49
C GLY A 18 25.06 15.00 12.69
N ARG A 19 24.09 15.09 13.62
CA ARG A 19 24.29 15.81 14.89
C ARG A 19 25.06 14.97 15.90
N PRO A 20 25.96 15.56 16.71
CA PRO A 20 26.62 14.86 17.81
C PRO A 20 25.62 14.30 18.82
N ALA A 21 25.93 13.13 19.39
CA ALA A 21 25.15 12.58 20.50
C ALA A 21 25.16 13.57 21.68
N GLY A 22 23.99 13.86 22.24
CA GLY A 22 23.82 14.82 23.33
C GLY A 22 23.61 16.27 22.88
N ASP A 23 23.70 16.58 21.58
CA ASP A 23 23.41 17.93 21.06
C ASP A 23 21.98 18.38 21.43
N ARG A 24 21.81 19.62 21.88
CA ARG A 24 20.55 20.14 22.43
C ARG A 24 20.00 21.24 21.53
N PHE A 25 18.75 21.10 21.11
CA PHE A 25 18.06 22.12 20.32
C PHE A 25 16.63 22.30 20.79
N ARG A 26 16.03 23.46 20.50
CA ARG A 26 14.65 23.76 20.90
C ARG A 26 13.66 23.22 19.88
N CYS A 27 12.63 22.56 20.36
CA CYS A 27 11.43 22.29 19.60
C CYS A 27 10.61 23.58 19.43
N PHE A 28 9.76 23.60 18.41
CA PHE A 28 8.79 24.69 18.19
C PHE A 28 7.78 24.87 19.34
N CYS A 29 7.57 23.86 20.19
CA CYS A 29 6.75 24.00 21.40
C CYS A 29 7.49 24.59 22.61
N GLY A 30 8.79 24.89 22.49
CA GLY A 30 9.61 25.47 23.56
C GLY A 30 10.48 24.46 24.32
N ASP A 31 10.13 23.17 24.28
CA ASP A 31 10.88 22.09 24.93
C ASP A 31 12.26 21.85 24.29
N VAL A 32 13.18 21.31 25.09
CA VAL A 32 14.51 20.94 24.63
C VAL A 32 14.51 19.50 24.14
N VAL A 33 15.00 19.28 22.92
CA VAL A 33 15.24 17.97 22.32
C VAL A 33 16.73 17.67 22.39
N VAL A 34 17.06 16.43 22.74
CA VAL A 34 18.45 15.94 22.80
C VAL A 34 18.66 14.95 21.66
N ALA A 35 19.64 15.24 20.79
CA ALA A 35 20.05 14.36 19.72
C ALA A 35 20.59 13.06 20.31
N THR A 36 19.94 11.95 20.01
CA THR A 36 20.33 10.63 20.50
C THR A 36 21.14 9.91 19.42
N ALA A 37 22.32 9.38 19.75
CA ALA A 37 23.00 8.47 18.84
C ALA A 37 22.34 7.08 18.91
N PRO A 38 22.16 6.41 17.76
CA PRO A 38 21.77 5.01 17.77
C PRO A 38 22.94 4.20 18.34
N GLU A 39 22.65 3.36 19.33
CA GLU A 39 23.61 2.36 19.78
C GLU A 39 23.68 1.27 18.70
N PRO A 40 24.82 1.05 18.04
CA PRO A 40 24.95 -0.02 17.08
C PRO A 40 24.77 -1.35 17.81
N ARG A 41 23.81 -2.14 17.34
CA ARG A 41 23.63 -3.53 17.75
C ARG A 41 24.14 -4.37 16.58
N ASP A 42 24.89 -5.43 16.87
CA ASP A 42 25.15 -6.44 15.85
C ASP A 42 23.80 -6.93 15.35
N ALA A 43 23.59 -6.84 14.03
CA ALA A 43 22.39 -7.41 13.43
C ALA A 43 22.50 -8.92 13.61
N GLU A 44 21.69 -9.46 14.53
CA GLU A 44 21.61 -10.89 14.72
C GLU A 44 21.28 -11.51 13.35
N VAL A 45 22.17 -12.36 12.84
CA VAL A 45 21.96 -13.02 11.57
C VAL A 45 20.75 -13.92 11.78
N LEU A 46 19.60 -13.50 11.25
CA LEU A 46 18.43 -14.34 11.29
C LEU A 46 18.76 -15.64 10.56
N ARG A 47 18.69 -16.77 11.25
CA ARG A 47 18.90 -18.09 10.65
C ARG A 47 17.57 -18.77 10.43
N CYS A 48 17.47 -19.51 9.33
CA CYS A 48 16.32 -20.33 9.07
C CYS A 48 16.20 -21.43 10.15
N PRO A 49 15.05 -21.56 10.84
CA PRO A 49 14.87 -22.58 11.87
C PRO A 49 14.85 -24.00 11.31
N SER A 50 14.55 -24.15 10.00
CA SER A 50 14.51 -25.47 9.36
C SER A 50 15.87 -25.95 8.85
N CYS A 51 16.78 -25.06 8.43
CA CYS A 51 18.03 -25.47 7.78
C CYS A 51 19.29 -24.72 8.24
N GLY A 52 19.17 -23.70 9.10
CA GLY A 52 20.30 -22.93 9.63
C GLY A 52 20.92 -21.90 8.68
N ALA A 53 20.47 -21.82 7.42
CA ALA A 53 20.95 -20.84 6.45
C ALA A 53 20.63 -19.41 6.90
N GLY A 54 21.54 -18.47 6.62
CA GLY A 54 21.31 -17.05 6.88
C GLY A 54 20.16 -16.53 6.01
N ALA A 55 19.20 -15.84 6.64
CA ALA A 55 18.11 -15.21 5.95
C ALA A 55 18.61 -13.98 5.18
N ILE A 56 18.09 -13.83 3.97
CA ILE A 56 18.32 -12.62 3.18
C ILE A 56 17.30 -11.57 3.65
N ALA A 57 17.79 -10.37 3.97
CA ALA A 57 16.96 -9.27 4.43
C ALA A 57 15.76 -9.04 3.48
N GLY A 58 14.55 -9.03 4.05
CA GLY A 58 13.32 -8.75 3.30
C GLY A 58 12.78 -9.91 2.44
N LYS A 59 13.40 -11.10 2.46
CA LYS A 59 12.81 -12.30 1.86
C LYS A 59 11.85 -12.97 2.85
N PRO A 60 10.60 -13.29 2.44
CA PRO A 60 9.64 -13.96 3.30
C PRO A 60 9.97 -15.45 3.50
N ASP A 61 10.80 -16.02 2.64
CA ASP A 61 11.16 -17.44 2.64
C ASP A 61 12.68 -17.62 2.63
N CYS A 62 13.14 -18.74 3.17
CA CYS A 62 14.54 -19.13 3.12
C CYS A 62 14.98 -19.38 1.68
N ALA A 63 15.99 -18.66 1.21
CA ALA A 63 16.54 -18.82 -0.14
C ALA A 63 17.23 -20.18 -0.37
N PHE A 64 17.52 -20.93 0.71
CA PHE A 64 18.14 -22.24 0.63
C PHE A 64 17.12 -23.38 0.64
N CYS A 65 16.26 -23.47 1.66
CA CYS A 65 15.34 -24.59 1.82
C CYS A 65 13.87 -24.27 1.46
N GLY A 66 13.55 -23.01 1.13
CA GLY A 66 12.18 -22.59 0.78
C GLY A 66 11.22 -22.46 1.96
N THR A 67 11.64 -22.74 3.20
CA THR A 67 10.76 -22.58 4.38
C THR A 67 10.36 -21.12 4.56
N ALA A 68 9.06 -20.87 4.70
CA ALA A 68 8.51 -19.55 4.99
C ALA A 68 8.86 -19.10 6.42
N PHE A 69 9.32 -17.87 6.56
CA PHE A 69 9.56 -17.23 7.86
C PHE A 69 8.25 -16.67 8.42
N SER A 70 7.95 -17.00 9.67
CA SER A 70 6.83 -16.43 10.39
C SER A 70 7.12 -14.98 10.81
N LEU A 71 6.16 -14.34 11.45
CA LEU A 71 6.34 -13.02 12.08
C LEU A 71 7.45 -13.03 13.14
N PHE A 72 7.65 -14.14 13.85
CA PHE A 72 8.65 -14.26 14.89
C PHE A 72 10.06 -14.19 14.30
N GLU A 73 10.37 -15.03 13.30
CA GLU A 73 11.69 -14.99 12.67
C GLU A 73 11.93 -13.64 11.99
N ARG A 74 10.90 -12.96 11.48
CA ARG A 74 11.10 -11.64 10.84
C ARG A 74 11.25 -10.48 11.82
N ASP A 75 11.25 -10.71 13.13
CA ASP A 75 11.20 -9.68 14.18
C ASP A 75 10.11 -8.63 13.88
N ARG A 76 8.89 -9.12 13.65
CA ARG A 76 7.69 -8.33 13.30
C ARG A 76 6.50 -8.69 14.17
N THR A 77 6.77 -9.01 15.43
CA THR A 77 5.79 -9.50 16.40
C THR A 77 5.05 -8.38 17.12
N THR A 78 5.57 -7.15 17.10
CA THR A 78 4.89 -5.98 17.68
C THR A 78 4.09 -5.24 16.63
N VAL A 79 2.98 -4.64 17.02
CA VAL A 79 2.20 -3.73 16.17
C VAL A 79 2.32 -2.31 16.76
N CYS A 80 2.39 -1.30 15.90
CA CYS A 80 2.43 0.08 16.38
C CYS A 80 1.00 0.55 16.71
N PRO A 81 0.74 1.12 17.90
CA PRO A 81 -0.60 1.57 18.28
C PRO A 81 -1.13 2.70 17.40
N ALA A 82 -0.22 3.50 16.85
CA ALA A 82 -0.57 4.70 16.10
C ALA A 82 -0.78 4.43 14.61
N CYS A 83 0.05 3.58 13.98
CA CYS A 83 0.01 3.36 12.53
C CYS A 83 -0.21 1.92 12.12
N LEU A 84 -0.34 1.00 13.08
CA LEU A 84 -0.52 -0.44 12.89
C LEU A 84 0.56 -1.13 12.05
N THR A 85 1.69 -0.44 11.80
CA THR A 85 2.89 -1.04 11.21
C THR A 85 3.41 -2.13 12.13
N ARG A 86 3.77 -3.27 11.54
CA ARG A 86 4.49 -4.31 12.26
C ARG A 86 5.90 -3.87 12.53
N CYS A 87 6.29 -3.93 13.79
CA CYS A 87 7.59 -3.50 14.28
C CYS A 87 8.31 -4.65 14.98
N SER A 88 9.62 -4.47 15.14
CA SER A 88 10.45 -5.27 16.03
C SER A 88 9.94 -5.18 17.46
N ALA A 89 9.94 -6.31 18.17
CA ALA A 89 9.69 -6.33 19.61
C ALA A 89 10.81 -5.65 20.42
N HIS A 90 11.99 -5.54 19.83
CA HIS A 90 13.14 -4.86 20.40
C HIS A 90 13.16 -3.36 20.04
N GLY A 91 12.25 -2.91 19.18
CA GLY A 91 12.14 -1.52 18.79
C GLY A 91 11.64 -0.66 19.95
N ARG A 92 12.38 0.39 20.30
CA ARG A 92 11.87 1.45 21.21
C ARG A 92 10.87 2.37 20.51
N PHE A 93 10.98 2.49 19.19
CA PHE A 93 10.16 3.35 18.36
C PHE A 93 9.72 2.61 17.09
N CYS A 94 8.54 2.93 16.59
CA CYS A 94 8.06 2.43 15.31
C CYS A 94 8.98 2.91 14.19
N HIS A 95 9.51 2.02 13.35
CA HIS A 95 10.38 2.42 12.24
C HIS A 95 9.64 3.21 11.15
N HIS A 96 8.30 3.21 11.17
CA HIS A 96 7.47 3.92 10.22
C HIS A 96 7.00 5.29 10.73
N CYS A 97 6.24 5.33 11.82
CA CYS A 97 5.71 6.59 12.35
C CYS A 97 6.52 7.17 13.52
N ALA A 98 7.54 6.44 14.00
CA ALA A 98 8.42 6.79 15.11
C ALA A 98 7.73 7.20 16.42
N ARG A 99 6.47 6.78 16.61
CA ARG A 99 5.87 6.74 17.94
C ARG A 99 6.61 5.72 18.81
N PRO A 100 6.76 5.98 20.13
CA PRO A 100 7.26 4.99 21.07
C PRO A 100 6.43 3.71 20.95
N LEU A 101 7.11 2.58 20.83
CA LEU A 101 6.46 1.29 20.98
C LEU A 101 6.32 1.06 22.47
N ILE A 102 5.09 1.15 22.94
CA ILE A 102 4.71 0.57 24.22
C ILE A 102 4.64 -0.92 23.92
N GLY A 103 5.29 -1.78 24.69
CA GLY A 103 5.17 -3.23 24.51
C GLY A 103 3.69 -3.58 24.45
N GLU A 104 3.18 -3.84 23.25
CA GLU A 104 1.76 -4.14 23.07
C GLU A 104 1.50 -5.55 23.58
N ALA A 105 0.30 -5.73 24.14
CA ALA A 105 -0.13 -6.98 24.73
C ALA A 105 0.06 -8.19 23.79
N ASP A 106 0.30 -9.33 24.41
CA ASP A 106 0.63 -10.61 23.79
C ASP A 106 -0.24 -10.95 22.57
N VAL A 107 0.35 -11.74 21.65
CA VAL A 107 -0.45 -12.41 20.61
C VAL A 107 -1.56 -13.18 21.32
N GLY A 108 -2.81 -12.82 21.04
CA GLY A 108 -3.96 -13.52 21.60
C GLY A 108 -4.13 -14.91 20.98
N SER A 109 -5.16 -15.62 21.41
CA SER A 109 -5.41 -17.00 20.96
C SER A 109 -5.69 -17.08 19.46
N ALA A 110 -5.33 -18.23 18.87
CA ALA A 110 -5.78 -18.63 17.54
C ALA A 110 -7.31 -18.67 17.48
N THR A 111 -7.86 -18.23 16.35
CA THR A 111 -9.29 -18.26 16.07
C THR A 111 -9.61 -19.37 15.07
N ALA A 112 -10.88 -19.73 14.94
CA ALA A 112 -11.32 -20.66 13.89
C ALA A 112 -11.32 -20.03 12.48
N LEU A 113 -11.01 -18.74 12.35
CA LEU A 113 -11.12 -18.01 11.09
C LEU A 113 -9.85 -18.24 10.23
N PRO A 114 -9.99 -18.68 8.96
CA PRO A 114 -8.85 -18.91 8.08
C PRO A 114 -8.27 -17.59 7.55
N CYS A 115 -6.98 -17.59 7.25
CA CYS A 115 -6.35 -16.47 6.55
C CYS A 115 -6.78 -16.46 5.07
N PRO A 116 -7.33 -15.34 4.55
CA PRO A 116 -7.77 -15.25 3.15
C PRO A 116 -6.63 -15.39 2.11
N GLU A 117 -5.39 -15.16 2.53
CA GLU A 117 -4.18 -15.31 1.70
C GLU A 117 -3.46 -16.65 1.92
N CYS A 118 -3.62 -17.25 3.11
CA CYS A 118 -2.96 -18.50 3.50
C CYS A 118 -4.03 -19.46 4.01
N PRO A 119 -4.80 -20.13 3.13
CA PRO A 119 -5.97 -20.92 3.51
C PRO A 119 -5.67 -22.01 4.56
N GLU A 120 -4.43 -22.48 4.62
CA GLU A 120 -3.92 -23.46 5.57
C GLU A 120 -3.62 -22.90 6.97
N ARG A 121 -3.76 -21.59 7.18
CA ARG A 121 -3.44 -20.90 8.45
C ARG A 121 -4.69 -20.29 9.08
N GLN A 122 -4.74 -20.34 10.40
CA GLN A 122 -5.72 -19.64 11.20
C GLN A 122 -5.25 -18.24 11.57
N LEU A 123 -6.18 -17.30 11.68
CA LEU A 123 -5.92 -15.97 12.17
C LEU A 123 -5.82 -15.98 13.70
N THR A 124 -4.90 -15.21 14.25
CA THR A 124 -4.73 -15.02 15.70
C THR A 124 -5.22 -13.64 16.11
N THR A 125 -5.74 -13.55 17.33
CA THR A 125 -6.21 -12.28 17.88
C THR A 125 -5.03 -11.38 18.23
N ARG A 126 -5.16 -10.07 18.00
CA ARG A 126 -4.18 -9.04 18.37
C ARG A 126 -4.92 -7.88 19.01
N ARG A 127 -4.57 -7.54 20.25
CA ARG A 127 -5.08 -6.35 20.91
C ARG A 127 -4.11 -5.19 20.70
N VAL A 128 -4.62 -4.10 20.13
CA VAL A 128 -3.88 -2.85 19.90
C VAL A 128 -4.66 -1.72 20.56
N GLN A 129 -4.16 -1.22 21.68
CA GLN A 129 -4.86 -0.23 22.52
C GLN A 129 -6.30 -0.70 22.87
N ASP A 130 -7.29 0.04 22.36
CA ASP A 130 -8.73 -0.15 22.53
C ASP A 130 -9.38 -0.91 21.37
N MET A 131 -8.57 -1.52 20.50
CA MET A 131 -9.04 -2.30 19.37
C MET A 131 -8.55 -3.73 19.44
N THR A 132 -9.34 -4.62 18.84
CA THR A 132 -8.97 -5.99 18.56
C THR A 132 -9.01 -6.19 17.06
N LEU A 133 -7.95 -6.78 16.52
CA LEU A 133 -7.86 -7.18 15.11
C LEU A 133 -7.38 -8.63 15.03
N LEU A 134 -7.52 -9.26 13.86
CA LEU A 134 -6.94 -10.57 13.64
C LEU A 134 -5.78 -10.48 12.66
N GLU A 135 -4.80 -11.35 12.83
CA GLU A 135 -3.60 -11.37 12.01
C GLU A 135 -3.18 -12.77 11.57
N CYS A 136 -2.48 -12.84 10.44
CA CYS A 136 -1.83 -14.06 10.00
C CYS A 136 -0.34 -14.05 10.36
N GLY A 137 0.12 -15.07 11.10
CA GLY A 137 1.53 -15.27 11.42
C GLY A 137 2.45 -15.57 10.22
N GLY A 138 1.89 -15.97 9.07
CA GLY A 138 2.62 -16.28 7.84
C GLY A 138 2.76 -15.08 6.90
N CYS A 139 1.65 -14.64 6.29
CA CYS A 139 1.68 -13.53 5.33
C CYS A 139 1.70 -12.14 5.97
N ALA A 140 1.54 -12.04 7.31
CA ALA A 140 1.52 -10.79 8.06
C ALA A 140 0.32 -9.87 7.75
N GLY A 141 -0.69 -10.35 7.01
CA GLY A 141 -1.93 -9.63 6.72
C GLY A 141 -2.83 -9.47 7.95
N LEU A 142 -3.75 -8.52 7.85
CA LEU A 142 -4.65 -8.09 8.93
C LEU A 142 -6.11 -8.22 8.48
N TRP A 143 -6.93 -8.82 9.32
CA TRP A 143 -8.38 -8.74 9.25
C TRP A 143 -8.86 -7.73 10.29
N VAL A 144 -9.51 -6.67 9.82
CA VAL A 144 -9.96 -5.57 10.68
C VAL A 144 -11.45 -5.34 10.47
N GLU A 145 -12.20 -5.32 11.57
CA GLU A 145 -13.64 -5.05 11.56
C GLU A 145 -13.93 -3.58 11.24
N HIS A 146 -15.16 -3.29 10.79
CA HIS A 146 -15.56 -1.96 10.32
C HIS A 146 -15.35 -0.86 11.37
N ASP A 147 -15.70 -1.12 12.63
CA ASP A 147 -15.58 -0.12 13.70
C ASP A 147 -14.11 0.20 14.01
N ALA A 148 -13.24 -0.81 14.00
CA ALA A 148 -11.80 -0.61 14.17
C ALA A 148 -11.19 0.16 12.99
N ILE A 149 -11.64 -0.09 11.74
CA ILE A 149 -11.23 0.71 10.56
C ILE A 149 -11.66 2.17 10.73
N ALA A 150 -12.91 2.40 11.13
CA ALA A 150 -13.42 3.75 11.36
C ALA A 150 -12.59 4.49 12.41
N LEU A 151 -12.28 3.82 13.53
CA LEU A 151 -11.49 4.39 14.61
C LEU A 151 -10.06 4.76 14.17
N VAL A 152 -9.35 3.87 13.48
CA VAL A 152 -7.96 4.17 13.05
C VAL A 152 -7.89 5.22 11.96
N THR A 153 -8.87 5.25 11.06
CA THR A 153 -8.93 6.26 10.00
C THR A 153 -9.27 7.62 10.59
N GLU A 154 -10.17 7.69 11.58
CA GLU A 154 -10.48 8.91 12.30
C GLU A 154 -9.26 9.46 13.06
N ARG A 155 -8.52 8.58 13.77
CA ARG A 155 -7.25 8.96 14.39
C ARG A 155 -6.23 9.51 13.39
N ALA A 156 -6.19 8.94 12.18
CA ALA A 156 -5.31 9.45 11.12
C ALA A 156 -5.77 10.81 10.58
N ARG A 157 -7.08 11.04 10.44
CA ARG A 157 -7.67 12.33 10.03
C ARG A 157 -7.41 13.43 11.05
N ALA A 158 -7.53 13.12 12.35
CA ALA A 158 -7.32 14.07 13.43
C ALA A 158 -5.92 14.70 13.44
N VAL A 159 -4.93 14.04 12.83
CA VAL A 159 -3.54 14.53 12.69
C VAL A 159 -3.14 14.73 11.23
N ALA A 160 -4.11 14.74 10.31
CA ALA A 160 -3.85 14.96 8.90
C ALA A 160 -3.40 16.40 8.64
N ARG A 161 -2.45 16.54 7.73
CA ARG A 161 -1.96 17.84 7.30
C ARG A 161 -2.78 18.33 6.10
N PRO A 162 -2.90 19.65 5.91
CA PRO A 162 -3.38 20.19 4.64
C PRO A 162 -2.59 19.57 3.48
N PHE A 163 -3.29 19.30 2.38
CA PHE A 163 -2.65 18.72 1.21
C PHE A 163 -1.60 19.67 0.64
N ASP A 164 -0.36 19.18 0.58
CA ASP A 164 0.76 19.80 -0.11
C ASP A 164 1.34 18.79 -1.09
N GLN A 165 1.51 19.18 -2.35
CA GLN A 165 1.88 18.25 -3.42
C GLN A 165 3.25 17.60 -3.15
N VAL A 166 4.24 18.40 -2.73
CA VAL A 166 5.62 17.93 -2.53
C VAL A 166 5.70 17.00 -1.33
N ALA A 167 5.11 17.40 -0.20
CA ALA A 167 5.09 16.57 1.01
C ALA A 167 4.30 15.27 0.79
N PHE A 168 3.19 15.33 0.05
CA PHE A 168 2.40 14.14 -0.30
C PHE A 168 3.19 13.17 -1.18
N GLU A 169 3.84 13.68 -2.22
CA GLU A 169 4.70 12.84 -3.10
C GLU A 169 5.84 12.20 -2.31
N HIS A 170 6.50 12.95 -1.43
CA HIS A 170 7.55 12.42 -0.57
C HIS A 170 7.04 11.31 0.36
N ALA A 171 5.86 11.50 0.97
CA ALA A 171 5.25 10.50 1.85
C ALA A 171 4.83 9.22 1.09
N MET A 172 4.38 9.35 -0.16
CA MET A 172 3.90 8.22 -0.96
C MET A 172 4.99 7.53 -1.79
N LYS A 173 6.15 8.16 -1.99
CA LYS A 173 7.26 7.65 -2.80
C LYS A 173 7.72 6.24 -2.38
N PRO A 174 7.99 5.94 -1.08
CA PRO A 174 8.46 4.61 -0.68
C PRO A 174 7.49 3.49 -1.06
N PHE A 175 6.20 3.76 -1.02
CA PHE A 175 5.16 2.79 -1.32
C PHE A 175 4.95 2.57 -2.82
N ARG A 176 5.18 3.60 -3.63
CA ARG A 176 5.16 3.49 -5.09
C ARG A 176 6.35 2.69 -5.60
N GLU A 177 7.54 2.97 -5.07
CA GLU A 177 8.79 2.25 -5.43
C GLU A 177 8.79 0.81 -4.91
N GLY A 178 8.19 0.56 -3.75
CA GLY A 178 8.05 -0.77 -3.16
C GLY A 178 6.89 -1.60 -3.70
N ARG A 179 6.07 -1.07 -4.63
CA ARG A 179 4.88 -1.76 -5.14
C ARG A 179 5.29 -2.99 -5.95
N ARG A 180 4.96 -4.17 -5.44
CA ARG A 180 5.07 -5.42 -6.20
C ARG A 180 3.77 -5.68 -6.96
N LEU A 181 3.86 -5.93 -8.25
CA LEU A 181 2.75 -6.46 -9.03
C LEU A 181 2.51 -7.89 -8.54
N ARG A 182 1.32 -8.16 -8.00
CA ARG A 182 0.87 -9.48 -7.62
C ARG A 182 -0.24 -9.92 -8.56
N GLU A 183 -0.36 -11.23 -8.72
CA GLU A 183 -1.51 -11.82 -9.40
C GLU A 183 -2.81 -11.39 -8.69
N VAL A 184 -3.86 -11.15 -9.48
CA VAL A 184 -5.16 -10.74 -8.95
C VAL A 184 -5.90 -12.00 -8.47
N VAL A 185 -5.99 -12.14 -7.14
CA VAL A 185 -6.72 -13.24 -6.49
C VAL A 185 -7.95 -12.68 -5.79
N TYR A 186 -9.13 -13.21 -6.10
CA TYR A 186 -10.38 -12.86 -5.41
C TYR A 186 -10.50 -13.67 -4.13
N ARG A 187 -10.45 -12.99 -2.99
CA ARG A 187 -10.46 -13.61 -1.66
C ARG A 187 -11.87 -13.75 -1.10
N ARG A 188 -12.09 -14.79 -0.28
CA ARG A 188 -13.34 -14.99 0.46
C ARG A 188 -13.24 -14.37 1.84
N CYS A 189 -14.34 -13.79 2.32
CA CYS A 189 -14.44 -13.28 3.68
C CYS A 189 -14.24 -14.44 4.67
N PRO A 190 -13.34 -14.31 5.67
CA PRO A 190 -13.08 -15.39 6.62
C PRO A 190 -14.30 -15.71 7.49
N THR A 191 -15.24 -14.76 7.66
CA THR A 191 -16.44 -14.92 8.48
C THR A 191 -17.61 -15.55 7.72
N CYS A 192 -17.93 -15.06 6.51
CA CYS A 192 -19.13 -15.49 5.77
C CYS A 192 -18.86 -16.17 4.44
N LEU A 193 -17.59 -16.36 4.09
CA LEU A 193 -17.12 -17.05 2.88
C LEU A 193 -17.58 -16.44 1.54
N THR A 194 -18.26 -15.29 1.58
CA THR A 194 -18.63 -14.52 0.38
C THR A 194 -17.39 -13.83 -0.20
N HIS A 195 -17.29 -13.72 -1.52
CA HIS A 195 -16.21 -12.98 -2.16
C HIS A 195 -16.17 -11.54 -1.67
N MET A 196 -14.97 -11.07 -1.34
CA MET A 196 -14.73 -9.69 -0.93
C MET A 196 -14.56 -8.81 -2.17
N ALA A 197 -15.07 -7.59 -2.09
CA ALA A 197 -14.94 -6.62 -3.15
C ALA A 197 -13.55 -5.99 -3.11
N ARG A 198 -12.80 -6.10 -4.21
CA ARG A 198 -11.57 -5.32 -4.39
C ARG A 198 -11.91 -3.84 -4.56
N ARG A 199 -11.32 -2.99 -3.74
CA ARG A 199 -11.55 -1.54 -3.77
C ARG A 199 -10.24 -0.79 -3.66
N ASN A 200 -10.01 0.18 -4.55
CA ASN A 200 -8.95 1.17 -4.35
C ASN A 200 -9.39 2.12 -3.23
N TRP A 201 -8.64 2.15 -2.13
CA TRP A 201 -8.97 2.99 -0.99
C TRP A 201 -9.00 4.47 -1.39
N GLY A 202 -10.10 5.16 -1.04
CA GLY A 202 -10.29 6.57 -1.40
C GLY A 202 -10.23 6.84 -2.92
N LYS A 203 -10.39 5.82 -3.78
CA LYS A 203 -10.32 5.87 -5.25
C LYS A 203 -9.00 6.34 -5.88
N ALA A 204 -8.12 6.97 -5.10
CA ALA A 204 -6.89 7.60 -5.60
C ALA A 204 -5.63 7.23 -4.77
N SER A 205 -5.74 6.41 -3.73
CA SER A 205 -4.56 5.99 -2.94
C SER A 205 -3.67 5.02 -3.72
N GLY A 206 -4.26 4.23 -4.61
CA GLY A 206 -3.60 3.11 -5.28
C GLY A 206 -3.43 1.88 -4.39
N VAL A 207 -3.94 1.88 -3.16
CA VAL A 207 -3.94 0.72 -2.26
C VAL A 207 -5.24 -0.06 -2.50
N VAL A 208 -5.14 -1.33 -2.89
CA VAL A 208 -6.30 -2.14 -3.28
C VAL A 208 -6.60 -3.14 -2.17
N ILE A 209 -7.67 -2.86 -1.41
CA ILE A 209 -8.10 -3.68 -0.29
C ILE A 209 -9.19 -4.67 -0.70
N ASP A 210 -9.35 -5.75 0.08
CA ASP A 210 -10.46 -6.70 -0.07
C ASP A 210 -11.48 -6.50 1.04
N GLN A 211 -12.66 -5.98 0.68
CA GLN A 211 -13.70 -5.59 1.63
C GLN A 211 -14.88 -6.56 1.62
N CYS A 212 -15.24 -7.10 2.78
CA CYS A 212 -16.55 -7.65 3.01
C CYS A 212 -17.48 -6.52 3.48
N PRO A 213 -18.65 -6.30 2.85
CA PRO A 213 -19.55 -5.22 3.26
C PRO A 213 -20.23 -5.43 4.62
N ARG A 214 -20.10 -6.63 5.22
CA ARG A 214 -20.79 -6.99 6.48
C ARG A 214 -19.85 -7.13 7.68
N HIS A 215 -18.63 -7.62 7.48
CA HIS A 215 -17.80 -8.10 8.60
C HIS A 215 -16.49 -7.33 8.77
N GLY A 216 -15.92 -6.79 7.69
CA GLY A 216 -14.60 -6.16 7.77
C GLY A 216 -13.83 -6.16 6.47
N THR A 217 -12.56 -5.80 6.58
CA THR A 217 -11.64 -5.66 5.46
C THR A 217 -10.37 -6.45 5.73
N TRP A 218 -9.91 -7.14 4.70
CA TRP A 218 -8.57 -7.73 4.68
C TRP A 218 -7.58 -6.72 4.10
N PHE A 219 -6.46 -6.54 4.81
CA PHE A 219 -5.32 -5.75 4.39
C PHE A 219 -4.11 -6.67 4.27
N ASP A 220 -3.48 -6.67 3.10
CA ASP A 220 -2.19 -7.31 2.95
C ASP A 220 -1.11 -6.57 3.75
N HIS A 221 0.01 -7.27 3.96
CA HIS A 221 1.15 -6.71 4.68
C HIS A 221 1.54 -5.31 4.14
N GLY A 222 1.38 -4.30 5.00
CA GLY A 222 1.74 -2.91 4.73
C GLY A 222 0.64 -2.07 4.06
N GLU A 223 -0.52 -2.62 3.71
CA GLU A 223 -1.58 -1.85 3.04
C GLU A 223 -2.28 -0.86 3.99
N LEU A 224 -2.59 -1.30 5.21
CA LEU A 224 -3.22 -0.41 6.20
C LEU A 224 -2.29 0.75 6.57
N GLU A 225 -1.00 0.48 6.74
CA GLU A 225 0.04 1.50 6.94
C GLU A 225 0.06 2.53 5.82
N GLN A 226 0.02 2.07 4.57
CA GLN A 226 -0.03 2.93 3.38
C GLN A 226 -1.25 3.84 3.39
N ILE A 227 -2.42 3.28 3.72
CA ILE A 227 -3.68 4.03 3.81
C ILE A 227 -3.60 5.09 4.90
N LEU A 228 -3.14 4.74 6.11
CA LEU A 228 -3.03 5.70 7.21
C LEU A 228 -2.01 6.81 6.90
N THR A 229 -0.94 6.49 6.18
CA THR A 229 0.05 7.49 5.72
C THR A 229 -0.54 8.40 4.66
N TRP A 230 -1.28 7.85 3.71
CA TRP A 230 -1.99 8.59 2.67
C TRP A 230 -3.02 9.56 3.27
N ILE A 231 -3.81 9.12 4.26
CA ILE A 231 -4.77 9.98 4.98
C ILE A 231 -4.03 11.13 5.65
N ARG A 232 -2.97 10.85 6.42
CA ARG A 232 -2.19 11.87 7.15
C ARG A 232 -1.54 12.90 6.23
N ALA A 233 -1.19 12.51 5.01
CA ALA A 233 -0.62 13.38 4.00
C ALA A 233 -1.65 14.25 3.25
N GLY A 234 -2.94 14.18 3.63
CA GLY A 234 -4.01 14.94 2.98
C GLY A 234 -4.62 14.22 1.77
N GLY A 235 -4.53 12.89 1.72
CA GLY A 235 -4.99 12.09 0.60
C GLY A 235 -6.47 12.24 0.25
N GLU A 236 -7.35 12.50 1.22
CA GLU A 236 -8.78 12.71 0.93
C GLU A 236 -9.00 13.96 0.06
N ALA A 237 -8.27 15.06 0.33
CA ALA A 237 -8.30 16.25 -0.52
C ALA A 237 -7.69 15.96 -1.91
N TYR A 238 -6.62 15.15 -1.97
CA TYR A 238 -6.07 14.67 -3.24
C TYR A 238 -7.10 13.88 -4.06
N SER A 239 -7.83 12.97 -3.43
CA SER A 239 -8.89 12.19 -4.07
C SER A 239 -9.98 13.07 -4.66
N GLN A 240 -10.42 14.09 -3.92
CA GLN A 240 -11.39 15.07 -4.44
C GLN A 240 -10.85 15.84 -5.64
N LYS A 241 -9.57 16.24 -5.62
CA LYS A 241 -8.90 16.91 -6.74
C LYS A 241 -8.86 16.00 -7.98
N VAL A 242 -8.50 14.73 -7.81
CA VAL A 242 -8.48 13.73 -8.89
C VAL A 242 -9.87 13.52 -9.47
N ALA A 243 -10.88 13.29 -8.63
CA ALA A 243 -12.26 13.10 -9.07
C ALA A 243 -12.82 14.30 -9.85
N ARG A 244 -12.51 15.54 -9.42
CA ARG A 244 -12.89 16.77 -10.16
C ARG A 244 -12.20 16.86 -11.53
N ALA A 245 -10.93 16.48 -11.61
CA ALA A 245 -10.19 16.47 -12.87
C ALA A 245 -10.74 15.40 -13.83
N GLU A 246 -11.04 14.19 -13.33
CA GLU A 246 -11.65 13.11 -14.11
C GLU A 246 -13.05 13.52 -14.63
N GLN A 247 -13.87 14.12 -13.78
CA GLN A 247 -15.18 14.64 -14.19
C GLN A 247 -15.05 15.70 -15.30
N SER A 248 -14.14 16.67 -15.11
CA SER A 248 -13.89 17.72 -16.10
C SER A 248 -13.38 17.16 -17.44
N ALA A 249 -12.55 16.11 -17.41
CA ALA A 249 -12.08 15.43 -18.60
C ALA A 249 -13.21 14.68 -19.32
N ASN A 250 -14.04 13.94 -18.57
CA ASN A 250 -15.21 13.24 -19.11
C ASN A 250 -16.22 14.20 -19.74
N ASP A 251 -16.47 15.35 -19.12
CA ASP A 251 -17.40 16.35 -19.65
C ASP A 251 -16.88 16.93 -20.97
N ARG A 252 -15.57 17.22 -21.08
CA ARG A 252 -14.94 17.63 -22.35
C ARG A 252 -15.08 16.59 -23.45
N ILE A 253 -14.87 15.31 -23.13
CA ILE A 253 -15.02 14.21 -24.11
C ILE A 253 -16.48 14.14 -24.60
N LYS A 254 -17.45 14.22 -23.68
CA LYS A 254 -18.88 14.22 -24.05
C LYS A 254 -19.23 15.41 -24.95
N THR A 255 -18.73 16.61 -24.67
CA THR A 255 -18.97 17.79 -25.51
C THR A 255 -18.43 17.60 -26.93
N VAL A 256 -17.23 17.03 -27.08
CA VAL A 256 -16.65 16.73 -28.41
C VAL A 256 -17.47 15.66 -29.14
N SER A 257 -17.90 14.61 -28.45
CA SER A 257 -18.75 13.55 -29.04
C SER A 257 -20.15 14.04 -29.45
N THR A 258 -20.70 15.05 -28.79
CA THR A 258 -21.99 15.66 -29.20
C THR A 258 -21.89 16.58 -30.41
N VAL A 259 -20.72 17.17 -30.66
CA VAL A 259 -20.50 18.04 -31.84
C VAL A 259 -20.09 17.22 -33.08
N GLY A 260 -19.57 16.00 -32.88
CA GLY A 260 -19.19 15.06 -33.94
C GLY A 260 -20.31 14.14 -34.42
N ALA A 261 -21.57 14.60 -34.48
CA ALA A 261 -22.59 13.88 -35.24
C ALA A 261 -22.18 13.90 -36.71
N VAL A 262 -21.61 12.78 -37.18
CA VAL A 262 -21.24 12.58 -38.58
C VAL A 262 -22.52 12.77 -39.41
N PRO A 263 -22.54 13.67 -40.42
CA PRO A 263 -23.68 13.76 -41.33
C PRO A 263 -23.95 12.38 -41.91
N SER A 264 -25.21 11.97 -41.95
CA SER A 264 -25.65 10.73 -42.59
C SER A 264 -24.99 10.61 -43.96
N TYR A 265 -24.22 9.55 -44.17
CA TYR A 265 -23.70 9.21 -45.48
C TYR A 265 -24.90 8.92 -46.38
N GLU A 266 -25.22 9.85 -47.28
CA GLU A 266 -26.10 9.56 -48.41
C GLU A 266 -25.39 8.50 -49.27
N PRO A 267 -26.05 7.37 -49.59
CA PRO A 267 -25.45 6.37 -50.45
C PRO A 267 -25.16 7.00 -51.82
N VAL A 268 -23.90 6.98 -52.24
CA VAL A 268 -23.50 7.32 -53.61
C VAL A 268 -24.28 6.45 -54.60
N PRO A 269 -24.88 7.03 -55.65
CA PRO A 269 -25.56 6.24 -56.67
C PRO A 269 -24.56 5.33 -57.37
N ASP A 270 -24.97 4.09 -57.55
CA ASP A 270 -24.25 3.01 -58.20
C ASP A 270 -23.86 3.42 -59.63
N VAL A 271 -22.57 3.65 -59.87
CA VAL A 271 -22.06 3.89 -61.22
C VAL A 271 -21.78 2.53 -61.84
N SER A 272 -22.78 1.99 -62.52
CA SER A 272 -22.64 0.85 -63.41
C SER A 272 -21.67 1.21 -64.54
N ILE A 273 -20.40 0.85 -64.40
CA ILE A 273 -19.44 0.89 -65.50
C ILE A 273 -19.80 -0.27 -66.44
N ALA A 274 -20.36 0.08 -67.59
CA ALA A 274 -20.54 -0.84 -68.70
C ALA A 274 -19.18 -1.40 -69.11
N ALA A 275 -19.06 -2.72 -69.06
CA ALA A 275 -17.94 -3.45 -69.61
C ALA A 275 -18.01 -3.40 -71.14
N GLU A 276 -17.06 -2.73 -71.79
CA GLU A 276 -16.64 -3.01 -73.17
C GLU A 276 -15.42 -2.14 -73.52
N GLY A 277 -14.27 -2.78 -73.79
CA GLY A 277 -13.17 -2.12 -74.52
C GLY A 277 -11.75 -2.44 -74.07
N LEU A 278 -11.15 -3.40 -74.79
CA LEU A 278 -9.70 -3.56 -75.05
C LEU A 278 -8.79 -4.22 -74.00
N LEU A 279 -8.80 -5.55 -74.06
CA LEU A 279 -7.58 -6.37 -74.15
C LEU A 279 -6.61 -5.80 -75.21
N HIS A 280 -5.49 -5.21 -74.79
CA HIS A 280 -4.18 -5.33 -75.46
C HIS A 280 -3.12 -4.53 -74.68
N LEU A 281 -2.29 -5.21 -73.89
CA LEU A 281 -0.89 -4.88 -73.53
C LEU A 281 -0.47 -5.55 -72.20
N ILE A 282 -0.63 -6.87 -72.10
CA ILE A 282 0.21 -7.67 -71.19
C ILE A 282 0.85 -8.78 -72.03
N ALA A 283 1.73 -8.35 -72.91
CA ALA A 283 2.79 -9.19 -73.45
C ALA A 283 3.92 -8.24 -73.83
N THR A 284 4.98 -8.25 -73.02
CA THR A 284 6.41 -8.03 -73.33
C THR A 284 7.07 -7.12 -72.29
N GLY A 285 8.12 -7.62 -71.62
CA GLY A 285 9.13 -6.79 -70.98
C GLY A 285 9.34 -7.05 -69.48
N PHE A 286 9.93 -8.20 -69.13
CA PHE A 286 11.30 -8.29 -68.58
C PHE A 286 11.43 -7.84 -67.11
N ARG A 287 11.55 -8.79 -66.16
CA ARG A 287 12.83 -9.36 -65.70
C ARG A 287 13.90 -8.29 -65.48
N LEU A 288 14.20 -8.00 -64.22
CA LEU A 288 15.53 -8.09 -63.58
C LEU A 288 15.47 -7.36 -62.24
N LEU A 289 15.82 -8.07 -61.16
CA LEU A 289 16.70 -7.64 -60.07
C LEU A 289 16.76 -8.82 -59.08
N LYS A 290 17.84 -9.59 -59.19
CA LYS A 290 18.44 -10.31 -58.07
C LYS A 290 19.33 -9.34 -57.33
#